data_AF-A0A645HWX3-F1
#
_entry.id   AF-A0A645HWX3-F1
#
_cell.length_a   1.000
_cell.length_b   1.000
_cell.length_c   1.000
_cell.angle_alpha   90.00
_cell.angle_beta   90.00
_cell.angle_gamma   90.00
#
_symmetry.space_group_name_H-M   'P 1'
#
loop_
_entity.id
_entity.type
_entity.pdbx_description
1 polymer ?
#
loop_
_entity_poly.entity_id
_entity_poly.type
_entity_poly.pdbx_seq_one_letter_code
_entity_poly.pdbx_strand_id
1 'polypeptide(L)'
;MIAGGMVFYFEQTNVAHTQYLAAKEEYATLSPSTFLYYGIIKEMKEKNICKLSWGISTEDKGKILNEGLIKSKEAYGSKYSLNRTFYKSLA
;
A
#
# COMPACT_ATOMS: atom_id res chain seq x y z
N MET A 1 17.57 3.86 -11.73
CA MET A 1 16.49 3.44 -10.81
C MET A 1 15.25 3.13 -11.66
N ILE A 2 14.68 1.92 -11.53
CA ILE A 2 13.50 1.48 -12.34
C ILE A 2 12.19 1.49 -11.56
N ALA A 3 12.27 1.55 -10.23
CA ALA A 3 11.14 1.76 -9.34
C ALA A 3 11.61 2.50 -8.08
N GLY A 4 10.70 3.22 -7.44
CA GLY A 4 10.92 3.94 -6.19
C GLY A 4 9.62 4.07 -5.41
N GLY A 5 9.74 4.28 -4.10
CA GLY A 5 8.59 4.46 -3.24
C GLY A 5 8.89 5.28 -2.00
N MET A 6 7.84 5.77 -1.37
CA MET A 6 7.87 6.53 -0.12
C MET A 6 7.06 5.79 0.94
N VAL A 7 7.68 5.56 2.09
CA VAL A 7 7.07 4.83 3.20
C VAL A 7 7.07 5.73 4.44
N PHE A 8 5.91 5.88 5.07
CA PHE A 8 5.79 6.51 6.38
C PHE A 8 5.80 5.45 7.47
N TYR A 9 6.53 5.69 8.56
CA TYR A 9 6.51 4.85 9.74
C TYR A 9 5.73 5.55 10.86
N PHE A 10 4.71 4.86 11.38
CA PHE A 10 3.88 5.31 12.48
C PHE A 10 4.23 4.52 13.74
N GLU A 11 5.19 5.04 14.50
CA GLU A 11 5.77 4.37 15.68
C GLU A 11 4.71 3.97 16.72
N GLN A 12 3.76 4.85 17.01
CA GLN A 12 2.73 4.62 18.04
C GLN A 12 1.85 3.40 17.74
N THR A 13 1.72 3.02 16.46
CA THR A 13 0.88 1.89 16.02
C THR A 13 1.70 0.70 15.52
N ASN A 14 3.02 0.85 15.44
CA ASN A 14 3.95 -0.07 14.79
C ASN A 14 3.51 -0.47 13.37
N VAL A 15 3.18 0.55 12.55
CA VAL A 15 2.70 0.37 11.17
C VAL A 15 3.60 1.16 10.22
N ALA A 16 4.03 0.51 9.14
CA ALA A 16 4.57 1.18 7.97
C ALA A 16 3.48 1.36 6.91
N HIS A 17 3.44 2.52 6.26
CA HIS A 17 2.45 2.84 5.22
C HIS A 17 3.15 3.22 3.94
N THR A 18 2.86 2.50 2.86
CA THR A 18 3.39 2.80 1.53
C THR A 18 2.58 3.93 0.90
N GLN A 19 3.07 5.16 1.02
CA GLN A 19 2.34 6.35 0.57
C GLN A 19 2.38 6.53 -0.94
N TYR A 20 3.53 6.27 -1.55
CA TYR A 20 3.73 6.46 -2.97
C TYR A 20 4.62 5.36 -3.54
N LEU A 21 4.29 4.88 -4.73
CA LEU A 21 5.13 3.98 -5.51
C LEU A 21 5.06 4.40 -6.97
N ALA A 22 6.21 4.32 -7.64
CA ALA A 22 6.32 4.49 -9.08
C ALA A 22 7.28 3.45 -9.63
N ALA A 23 6.93 2.91 -10.79
CA ALA A 23 7.81 2.07 -11.59
C ALA A 23 7.77 2.55 -13.03
N LYS A 24 8.89 2.40 -13.73
CA LYS A 24 8.98 2.68 -15.15
C LYS A 24 8.24 1.60 -15.94
N GLU A 25 7.27 2.04 -16.75
CA GLU A 25 6.42 1.15 -17.55
C GLU A 25 7.20 0.30 -18.57
N GLU A 26 8.27 0.86 -19.14
CA GLU A 26 9.17 0.16 -20.09
C GLU A 26 9.77 -1.15 -19.52
N TYR A 27 9.78 -1.32 -18.20
CA TYR A 27 10.28 -2.51 -17.50
C TYR A 27 9.19 -3.35 -16.83
N ALA A 28 7.91 -3.20 -17.21
CA ALA A 28 6.80 -3.90 -16.56
C ALA A 28 6.96 -5.43 -16.53
N THR A 29 7.59 -6.02 -17.55
CA THR A 29 7.85 -7.47 -17.63
C THR A 29 8.79 -7.99 -16.53
N LEU A 30 9.59 -7.12 -15.92
CA LEU A 30 10.48 -7.46 -14.80
C LEU A 30 9.80 -7.38 -13.43
N SER A 31 8.53 -6.97 -13.39
CA SER A 31 7.78 -6.72 -12.15
C SER A 31 8.49 -5.80 -11.13
N PRO A 32 8.91 -4.57 -11.49
CA PRO A 32 9.73 -3.73 -10.62
C PRO A 32 9.02 -3.35 -9.31
N SER A 33 7.72 -3.08 -9.36
CA SER A 33 6.90 -2.76 -8.17
C SER A 33 6.84 -3.91 -7.17
N THR A 34 6.76 -5.16 -7.67
CA THR A 34 6.78 -6.36 -6.83
C THR A 34 8.12 -6.51 -6.11
N PHE A 35 9.23 -6.28 -6.82
CA PHE A 35 10.56 -6.32 -6.20
C PHE A 35 10.75 -5.20 -5.17
N LEU A 36 10.25 -4.00 -5.44
CA LEU A 36 10.25 -2.89 -4.49
C LEU A 36 9.44 -3.25 -3.22
N TYR A 37 8.24 -3.81 -3.36
CA TYR A 37 7.45 -4.26 -2.21
C TYR A 37 8.14 -5.37 -1.42
N TYR A 38 8.77 -6.34 -2.08
CA TYR A 38 9.58 -7.34 -1.39
C TYR A 38 10.68 -6.71 -0.53
N GLY A 39 11.40 -5.72 -1.07
CA GLY A 39 12.41 -4.97 -0.33
C GLY A 39 11.84 -4.24 0.89
N ILE A 40 10.69 -3.57 0.73
CA ILE A 40 9.99 -2.90 1.84
C ILE A 40 9.59 -3.90 2.92
N ILE A 41 8.98 -5.04 2.56
CA ILE A 41 8.57 -6.06 3.53
C ILE A 41 9.79 -6.57 4.32
N LYS A 42 10.90 -6.84 3.62
CA LYS A 42 12.14 -7.32 4.25
C LYS A 42 12.69 -6.28 5.23
N GLU A 43 12.81 -5.02 4.81
CA GLU A 43 13.29 -3.92 5.65
C GLU A 43 12.40 -3.71 6.89
N MET A 44 11.08 -3.73 6.72
CA MET A 44 10.14 -3.58 7.83
C MET A 44 10.26 -4.74 8.83
N LYS A 45 10.45 -5.97 8.33
CA LYS A 45 10.67 -7.15 9.18
C LYS A 45 11.97 -7.03 9.98
N GLU A 46 13.05 -6.55 9.36
CA GLU A 46 14.33 -6.30 10.04
C GLU A 46 14.22 -5.24 11.13
N LYS A 47 13.34 -4.25 10.97
CA LYS A 47 13.03 -3.23 11.97
C LYS A 47 11.99 -3.65 13.03
N ASN A 48 11.56 -4.92 13.06
CA ASN A 48 10.49 -5.41 13.94
C ASN A 48 9.13 -4.70 13.77
N ILE A 49 8.86 -4.19 12.56
CA ILE A 49 7.58 -3.57 12.22
C ILE A 49 6.63 -4.66 11.72
N CYS A 50 5.57 -4.92 12.49
CA CYS A 50 4.72 -6.09 12.27
C CYS A 50 3.57 -5.86 11.26
N LYS A 51 3.35 -4.62 10.82
CA LYS A 51 2.20 -4.25 9.98
C LYS A 51 2.63 -3.34 8.84
N LEU A 52 2.17 -3.68 7.64
CA LEU A 52 2.35 -2.89 6.44
C LEU A 52 0.97 -2.53 5.86
N SER A 53 0.77 -1.24 5.59
CA SER A 53 -0.44 -0.70 4.98
C SER A 53 -0.15 -0.26 3.54
N TRP A 54 -0.86 -0.87 2.59
CA TRP A 54 -0.75 -0.59 1.15
C TRP A 54 -1.58 0.59 0.67
N GLY A 55 -2.28 1.27 1.58
CA GLY A 55 -3.27 2.28 1.25
C GLY A 55 -4.56 1.72 0.64
N ILE A 56 -5.40 2.64 0.16
CA ILE A 56 -6.75 2.35 -0.33
C ILE A 56 -6.75 1.48 -1.59
N SER A 57 -7.77 0.64 -1.74
CA SER A 57 -8.05 -0.09 -2.98
C SER A 57 -9.43 0.28 -3.53
N THR A 58 -9.81 1.54 -3.32
CA THR A 58 -11.13 2.07 -3.67
C THR A 58 -11.00 3.39 -4.41
N GLU A 59 -12.00 3.66 -5.23
CA GLU A 59 -12.19 4.87 -6.02
C GLU A 59 -13.53 5.52 -5.65
N ASP A 60 -13.82 6.71 -6.21
CA ASP A 60 -15.02 7.50 -5.92
C ASP A 60 -15.34 7.55 -4.40
N LYS A 61 -14.36 8.00 -3.62
CA LYS A 61 -14.46 8.13 -2.15
C LYS A 61 -14.92 6.85 -1.44
N GLY A 62 -14.55 5.68 -1.96
CA GLY A 62 -14.88 4.39 -1.34
C GLY A 62 -16.09 3.67 -1.94
N LYS A 63 -16.76 4.26 -2.94
CA LYS A 63 -17.97 3.65 -3.55
C LYS A 63 -17.65 2.60 -4.61
N ILE A 64 -16.47 2.67 -5.23
CA ILE A 64 -16.05 1.75 -6.28
C ILE A 64 -14.82 0.99 -5.79
N LEU A 65 -14.81 -0.33 -5.95
CA LEU A 65 -13.64 -1.16 -5.68
C LEU A 65 -12.69 -1.12 -6.88
N ASN A 66 -11.40 -0.90 -6.62
CA ASN A 66 -10.37 -1.12 -7.64
C ASN A 66 -9.88 -2.56 -7.54
N GLU A 67 -10.46 -3.45 -8.36
CA GLU A 67 -10.13 -4.88 -8.33
C GLU A 67 -8.66 -5.17 -8.63
N GLY A 68 -8.01 -4.38 -9.47
CA GLY A 68 -6.59 -4.55 -9.79
C GLY A 68 -5.70 -4.34 -8.56
N LEU A 69 -5.94 -3.27 -7.81
CA LEU A 69 -5.25 -3.00 -6.55
C LEU A 69 -5.59 -4.04 -5.48
N ILE A 70 -6.83 -4.51 -5.39
CA ILE A 70 -7.23 -5.56 -4.45
C ILE A 70 -6.45 -6.84 -4.76
N LYS A 71 -6.55 -7.37 -5.98
CA LYS A 71 -5.87 -8.61 -6.40
C LYS A 71 -4.36 -8.52 -6.20
N SER A 72 -3.75 -7.39 -6.54
CA SER A 72 -2.31 -7.16 -6.34
C SER A 72 -1.93 -7.22 -4.86
N LYS A 73 -2.68 -6.56 -3.98
CA LYS A 73 -2.36 -6.51 -2.54
C LYS A 73 -2.63 -7.85 -1.85
N GLU A 74 -3.72 -8.53 -2.21
CA GLU A 74 -4.07 -9.86 -1.69
C GLU A 74 -3.01 -10.91 -2.07
N ALA A 75 -2.39 -10.81 -3.24
CA ALA A 75 -1.31 -11.69 -3.67
C ALA A 75 -0.08 -11.69 -2.73
N TYR A 76 0.11 -10.63 -1.93
CA TYR A 76 1.15 -10.56 -0.89
C TYR A 76 0.72 -11.13 0.48
N GLY A 77 -0.45 -11.78 0.57
CA GLY A 77 -0.98 -12.34 1.82
C GLY A 77 -1.68 -11.31 2.72
N SER A 78 -2.10 -10.18 2.13
CA SER A 78 -2.71 -9.07 2.87
C SER A 78 -4.12 -9.38 3.34
N LYS A 79 -4.54 -8.73 4.42
CA LYS A 79 -5.93 -8.72 4.90
C LYS A 79 -6.57 -7.37 4.62
N TYR A 80 -7.88 -7.38 4.42
CA TYR A 80 -8.65 -6.14 4.23
C TYR A 80 -8.94 -5.44 5.56
N SER A 81 -9.14 -4.13 5.49
CA SER A 81 -9.64 -3.30 6.58
C SER A 81 -10.62 -2.26 6.01
N LEU A 82 -11.66 -1.93 6.77
CA LEU A 82 -12.69 -0.98 6.37
C LEU A 82 -12.49 0.34 7.14
N ASN A 83 -12.12 1.39 6.41
CA ASN A 83 -12.09 2.75 6.97
C ASN A 83 -13.51 3.34 6.95
N ARG A 84 -13.96 3.85 8.10
CA ARG A 84 -15.27 4.49 8.21
C ARG A 84 -15.24 5.88 7.57
N THR A 85 -16.30 6.21 6.85
CA THR A 85 -16.53 7.58 6.33
C THR A 85 -17.55 8.28 7.23
N PHE A 86 -17.25 9.51 7.63
CA PHE A 86 -18.11 10.34 8.47
C PHE A 86 -18.50 11.60 7.70
N TYR A 87 -19.73 12.05 7.88
CA TYR A 87 -20.25 13.28 7.28
C TYR A 87 -20.58 14.26 8.39
N LYS A 88 -20.17 15.53 8.23
CA LYS A 88 -20.54 16.63 9.12
C LYS A 88 -21.58 17.50 8.42
N SER A 89 -22.76 17.63 9.03
CA SER A 89 -23.72 18.65 8.60
C SER A 89 -23.17 20.03 8.98
N LEU A 90 -23.13 20.94 8.01
CA LEU A 90 -22.81 22.34 8.27
C LEU A 90 -24.17 23.06 8.33
N ALA A 91 -24.52 23.54 9.53
CA ALA A 91 -25.64 24.44 9.73
C ALA A 91 -25.32 25.82 9.17
#